data_AF-A0A8C5SV40-F1
#
_entry.id   AF-A0A8C5SV40-F1
#
_cell.length_a   1.000
_cell.length_b   1.000
_cell.length_c   1.000
_cell.angle_alpha   90.00
_cell.angle_beta   90.00
_cell.angle_gamma   90.00
#
_symmetry.space_group_name_H-M   'P 1'
#
loop_
_entity.id
_entity.type
_entity.pdbx_description
1 polymer ?
#
loop_
_entity_poly.entity_id
_entity_poly.type
_entity_poly.pdbx_seq_one_letter_code
_entity_poly.pdbx_strand_id
1 'polypeptide(L)'
;LVGLPSRQSLSSQEVFGYKTEGFRRALCLAGCILSCGGLLLLFHWKPEWDVWANCQPCSLEEADVVLLRSTDEFQICTRKKVTWIPLSTHLKPSSLAMDDEESLLNRVIEKPGFKVILDSHHLVGALEDHYSSLEIHAKFGAGLTSAQQELRREISGPNAIDIEVTPVWKLLVKEVLHPFYIFQAFSVCLWFAESYTEYAVAIIIMSLLSISLTVYDLRKQSVKLHQLVESHNSVLVKVFRKQTGTQEVESRHLVPGDILVLDNGRSLMPCDALLLSGQCIVNEGMLTGESLPVTKTALPQECKSSQPWHRGSSEDSRRHLLFCGTDVIQARGGDAGPARAIVLRTGFNTAKGDLVRSILYPKPMNFRLYRDAMQFLLCLVGLAGIGMVYAICVFVINGQEAGVVVKKALDVITIAVPPALPAALTTGIIYTQRRLKKKGIFCISPQRINVCGQLNLVCFDKTGTLTEDGLDLWGVILAEGQSFQEAHRFSSGPPMPWGPASAAMACCHSLMVLDGKVQGDPLDLKMFEATHWELVDSAGGEGGPADVLVVQPGPEAAEVPLKGLAVLRQFPFSSALQRMTVVAQELPGDGQVFMKGAPEMVASFCQPETGEPLAGIAQHPPCPLGM
;
A
#
# COMPACT_ATOMS: atom_id res chain seq x y z
N LEU A 1 -14.29 -12.97 22.50
CA LEU A 1 -13.47 -12.19 21.53
C LEU A 1 -13.41 -12.90 20.20
N VAL A 2 -14.06 -12.39 19.15
CA VAL A 2 -13.81 -12.85 17.77
C VAL A 2 -13.79 -11.59 16.90
N GLY A 3 -12.68 -11.41 16.20
CA GLY A 3 -12.30 -10.16 15.54
C GLY A 3 -10.79 -9.99 15.62
N LEU A 4 -10.05 -11.05 15.28
CA LEU A 4 -8.63 -10.91 15.00
C LEU A 4 -8.54 -10.11 13.69
N PRO A 5 -7.84 -8.95 13.64
CA PRO A 5 -7.48 -8.29 12.40
C PRO A 5 -6.80 -9.27 11.43
N SER A 6 -6.90 -8.96 10.14
CA SER A 6 -6.43 -9.79 9.03
C SER A 6 -5.07 -10.47 9.27
N ARG A 7 -4.98 -11.72 8.78
CA ARG A 7 -3.98 -12.76 9.04
C ARG A 7 -2.49 -12.36 8.88
N GLN A 8 -2.18 -11.19 8.33
CA GLN A 8 -0.80 -10.76 8.08
C GLN A 8 -0.22 -9.78 9.12
N SER A 9 -1.03 -9.09 9.94
CA SER A 9 -0.50 -8.16 10.96
C SER A 9 -0.42 -8.76 12.37
N LEU A 10 -1.14 -9.86 12.62
CA LEU A 10 -1.17 -10.54 13.92
C LEU A 10 -0.15 -11.64 14.10
N SER A 11 0.60 -12.02 13.05
CA SER A 11 1.78 -12.86 13.26
C SER A 11 2.88 -12.12 14.05
N SER A 12 2.69 -10.84 14.37
CA SER A 12 3.71 -10.03 15.03
C SER A 12 3.31 -9.25 16.30
N GLN A 13 2.17 -9.52 16.96
CA GLN A 13 1.80 -8.80 18.21
C GLN A 13 1.08 -9.69 19.23
N GLU A 14 1.45 -9.56 20.51
CA GLU A 14 0.81 -10.19 21.67
C GLU A 14 -0.14 -9.19 22.37
N VAL A 15 -1.29 -9.69 22.84
CA VAL A 15 -2.37 -8.87 23.42
C VAL A 15 -2.64 -9.30 24.86
N PHE A 16 -2.53 -8.37 25.81
CA PHE A 16 -2.73 -8.63 27.24
C PHE A 16 -3.85 -7.75 27.81
N GLY A 17 -4.81 -8.37 28.52
CA GLY A 17 -5.96 -7.69 29.13
C GLY A 17 -5.69 -7.20 30.55
N TYR A 18 -6.13 -5.99 30.88
CA TYR A 18 -5.98 -5.37 32.19
C TYR A 18 -7.25 -4.66 32.64
N LYS A 19 -7.56 -4.74 33.95
CA LYS A 19 -8.69 -4.08 34.59
C LYS A 19 -8.20 -2.95 35.48
N THR A 20 -8.88 -1.80 35.42
CA THR A 20 -8.46 -0.63 36.22
C THR A 20 -8.88 -0.77 37.67
N GLU A 21 -7.97 -0.53 38.60
CA GLU A 21 -8.23 -0.66 40.04
C GLU A 21 -8.12 0.69 40.74
N GLY A 22 -9.18 1.12 41.43
CA GLY A 22 -9.27 2.47 42.03
C GLY A 22 -8.22 2.74 43.10
N PHE A 23 -7.92 1.74 43.95
CA PHE A 23 -6.93 1.86 45.02
C PHE A 23 -5.51 2.04 44.47
N ARG A 24 -5.10 1.21 43.50
CA ARG A 24 -3.81 1.35 42.82
C ARG A 24 -3.63 2.70 42.15
N ARG A 25 -4.68 3.18 41.48
CA ARG A 25 -4.68 4.49 40.84
C ARG A 25 -4.51 5.64 41.85
N ALA A 26 -5.14 5.54 43.01
CA ALA A 26 -4.96 6.53 44.09
C ALA A 26 -3.52 6.55 44.63
N LEU A 27 -2.92 5.37 44.84
CA LEU A 27 -1.52 5.24 45.26
C LEU A 27 -0.55 5.78 44.20
N CYS A 28 -0.84 5.53 42.93
CA CYS A 28 -0.08 6.02 41.79
C CYS A 28 -0.14 7.56 41.72
N LEU A 29 -1.33 8.15 41.89
CA LEU A 29 -1.52 9.61 41.97
C LEU A 29 -0.77 10.23 43.14
N ALA A 30 -0.82 9.61 44.32
CA ALA A 30 -0.06 10.07 45.48
C ALA A 30 1.46 10.05 45.21
N GLY A 31 1.97 8.98 44.60
CA GLY A 31 3.37 8.89 44.18
C GLY A 31 3.75 9.95 43.12
N CYS A 32 2.86 10.24 42.18
CA CYS A 32 3.06 11.31 41.20
C CYS A 32 3.16 12.69 41.85
N ILE A 33 2.32 12.97 42.86
CA ILE A 33 2.36 14.23 43.61
C ILE A 33 3.66 14.32 44.43
N LEU A 34 4.02 13.26 45.15
CA LEU A 34 5.23 13.21 45.96
C LEU A 34 6.53 13.33 45.15
N SER A 35 6.52 12.86 43.89
CA SER A 35 7.65 12.98 42.96
C SER A 35 7.63 14.26 42.11
N CYS A 36 6.74 15.22 42.40
CA CYS A 36 6.55 16.43 41.60
C CYS A 36 6.36 16.14 40.10
N GLY A 37 5.68 15.04 39.76
CA GLY A 37 5.43 14.61 38.38
C GLY A 37 6.50 13.71 37.76
N GLY A 38 7.58 13.37 38.47
CA GLY A 38 8.62 12.46 37.97
C GLY A 38 8.08 11.08 37.57
N LEU A 39 7.14 10.52 38.35
CA LEU A 39 6.47 9.26 38.02
C LEU A 39 5.62 9.33 36.74
N LEU A 40 4.98 10.47 36.44
CA LEU A 40 4.21 10.66 35.20
C LEU A 40 5.13 10.65 33.97
N LEU A 41 6.30 11.27 34.08
CA LEU A 41 7.34 11.26 33.07
C LEU A 41 7.84 9.83 32.79
N LEU A 42 8.04 9.05 33.86
CA LEU A 42 8.45 7.67 33.74
C LEU A 42 7.37 6.80 33.07
N PHE A 43 6.10 7.00 33.43
CA PHE A 43 4.98 6.33 32.76
C PHE A 43 4.82 6.72 31.29
N HIS A 44 5.16 7.96 30.93
CA HIS A 44 5.17 8.39 29.54
C HIS A 44 6.21 7.63 28.70
N TRP A 45 7.40 7.36 29.24
CA TRP A 45 8.46 6.60 28.55
C TRP A 45 8.33 5.09 28.67
N LYS A 46 7.69 4.59 29.73
CA LYS A 46 7.45 3.17 30.00
C LYS A 46 5.96 2.91 30.26
N PRO A 47 5.14 2.81 29.19
CA PRO A 47 3.70 2.58 29.33
C PRO A 47 3.36 1.23 29.98
N GLU A 48 4.25 0.24 29.93
CA GLU A 48 4.09 -1.01 30.67
C GLU A 48 4.01 -0.79 32.18
N TRP A 49 4.84 0.12 32.71
CA TRP A 49 4.89 0.41 34.14
C TRP A 49 3.68 1.22 34.57
N ASP A 50 3.14 2.07 33.68
CA ASP A 50 1.85 2.74 33.89
C ASP A 50 0.71 1.73 34.06
N VAL A 51 0.64 0.75 33.16
CA VAL A 51 -0.39 -0.30 33.22
C VAL A 51 -0.20 -1.18 34.45
N TRP A 52 1.03 -1.58 34.78
CA TRP A 52 1.32 -2.38 35.97
C TRP A 52 1.00 -1.64 37.28
N ALA A 53 1.29 -0.34 37.33
CA ALA A 53 1.03 0.49 38.51
C ALA A 53 -0.47 0.80 38.69
N ASN A 54 -1.25 0.94 37.61
CA ASN A 54 -2.65 1.36 37.66
C ASN A 54 -3.68 0.22 37.49
N CYS A 55 -3.27 -0.95 36.98
CA CYS A 55 -4.18 -2.01 36.57
C CYS A 55 -3.75 -3.39 37.09
N GLN A 56 -4.68 -4.36 37.05
CA GLN A 56 -4.44 -5.78 37.35
C GLN A 56 -4.67 -6.62 36.09
N PRO A 57 -3.84 -7.65 35.81
CA PRO A 57 -4.06 -8.54 34.68
C PRO A 57 -5.39 -9.28 34.83
N CYS A 58 -6.14 -9.40 33.73
CA CYS A 58 -7.44 -10.05 33.67
C CYS A 58 -7.64 -10.73 32.31
N SER A 59 -8.71 -11.52 32.18
CA SER A 59 -9.12 -12.05 30.89
C SER A 59 -9.45 -10.90 29.93
N LEU A 60 -9.21 -11.08 28.64
CA LEU A 60 -9.53 -10.08 27.62
C LEU A 60 -11.02 -9.71 27.59
N GLU A 61 -11.90 -10.59 28.09
CA GLU A 61 -13.35 -10.37 28.19
C GLU A 61 -13.73 -9.41 29.32
N GLU A 62 -12.88 -9.24 30.34
CA GLU A 62 -13.11 -8.35 31.48
C GLU A 62 -12.26 -7.07 31.42
N ALA A 63 -11.33 -6.99 30.47
CA ALA A 63 -10.40 -5.89 30.33
C ALA A 63 -11.09 -4.54 30.05
N ASP A 64 -10.63 -3.50 30.77
CA ASP A 64 -10.90 -2.08 30.53
C ASP A 64 -9.79 -1.44 29.67
N VAL A 65 -8.59 -2.01 29.77
CA VAL A 65 -7.35 -1.56 29.13
C VAL A 65 -6.66 -2.79 28.54
N VAL A 66 -6.08 -2.62 27.35
CA VAL A 66 -5.28 -3.67 26.70
C VAL A 66 -3.88 -3.14 26.47
N LEU A 67 -2.89 -3.98 26.73
CA LEU A 67 -1.51 -3.75 26.40
C LEU A 67 -1.17 -4.57 25.14
N LEU A 68 -0.81 -3.88 24.07
CA LEU A 68 -0.35 -4.48 22.83
C LEU A 68 1.18 -4.49 22.84
N ARG A 69 1.79 -5.65 22.75
CA ARG A 69 3.24 -5.84 22.67
C ARG A 69 3.60 -6.31 21.26
N SER A 70 4.49 -5.60 20.58
CA SER A 70 5.05 -6.11 19.33
C SER A 70 5.96 -7.31 19.60
N THR A 71 5.90 -8.35 18.77
CA THR A 71 6.83 -9.49 18.82
C THR A 71 8.12 -9.21 18.05
N ASP A 72 8.25 -8.04 17.42
CA ASP A 72 9.49 -7.62 16.79
C ASP A 72 10.59 -7.42 17.86
N GLU A 73 11.88 -7.39 17.45
CA GLU A 73 13.05 -7.24 18.36
C GLU A 73 12.95 -6.07 19.37
N PHE A 74 12.11 -5.07 19.07
CA PHE A 74 11.94 -3.87 19.88
C PHE A 74 10.97 -4.02 21.05
N GLN A 75 10.11 -5.05 21.03
CA GLN A 75 9.03 -5.28 21.99
C GLN A 75 8.32 -4.00 22.45
N ILE A 76 7.94 -3.14 21.48
CA ILE A 76 7.24 -1.89 21.81
C ILE A 76 5.88 -2.22 22.37
N CYS A 77 5.61 -1.68 23.55
CA CYS A 77 4.35 -1.84 24.24
C CYS A 77 3.52 -0.56 24.12
N THR A 78 2.27 -0.71 23.71
CA THR A 78 1.31 0.39 23.60
C THR A 78 0.08 0.10 24.43
N ARG A 79 -0.36 1.10 25.19
CA ARG A 79 -1.57 1.05 26.01
C ARG A 79 -2.76 1.53 25.19
N LYS A 80 -3.83 0.74 25.13
CA LYS A 80 -5.11 1.10 24.49
C LYS A 80 -6.26 0.91 25.45
N LYS A 81 -7.26 1.79 25.38
CA LYS A 81 -8.48 1.68 26.19
C LYS A 81 -9.50 0.85 25.42
N VAL A 82 -10.19 -0.07 26.10
CA VAL A 82 -11.29 -0.82 25.52
C VAL A 82 -12.54 0.05 25.55
N THR A 83 -13.16 0.28 24.40
CA THR A 83 -14.46 0.94 24.29
C THR A 83 -15.54 -0.09 24.04
N TRP A 84 -16.67 0.08 24.72
CA TRP A 84 -17.83 -0.76 24.52
C TRP A 84 -18.66 -0.16 23.40
N ILE A 85 -18.91 -0.95 22.36
CA ILE A 85 -19.91 -0.60 21.36
C ILE A 85 -21.15 -1.41 21.74
N PRO A 86 -22.17 -0.80 22.37
CA PRO A 86 -23.44 -1.48 22.53
C PRO A 86 -24.05 -1.63 21.13
N LEU A 87 -24.00 -2.85 20.57
CA LEU A 87 -24.88 -3.21 19.45
C LEU A 87 -26.31 -3.22 20.02
N SER A 88 -26.96 -2.07 20.09
CA SER A 88 -28.30 -1.99 20.69
C SER A 88 -29.18 -0.98 19.96
N THR A 89 -30.29 -1.46 19.40
CA THR A 89 -31.70 -1.12 19.77
C THR A 89 -32.71 -1.16 18.61
N HIS A 90 -32.31 -1.26 17.34
CA HIS A 90 -33.25 -1.15 16.21
C HIS A 90 -33.53 -2.40 15.37
N LEU A 91 -32.86 -3.54 15.62
CA LEU A 91 -32.98 -4.71 14.74
C LEU A 91 -33.50 -5.93 15.51
N LYS A 92 -34.74 -6.35 15.20
CA LYS A 92 -35.29 -7.61 15.70
C LYS A 92 -34.44 -8.77 15.16
N PRO A 93 -33.86 -9.64 16.01
CA PRO A 93 -32.99 -10.73 15.57
C PRO A 93 -33.71 -11.73 14.65
N SER A 94 -35.03 -11.83 14.72
CA SER A 94 -35.83 -12.80 13.97
C SER A 94 -35.99 -12.52 12.46
N SER A 95 -35.59 -11.35 11.96
CA SER A 95 -35.71 -11.00 10.52
C SER A 95 -34.38 -10.87 9.79
N LEU A 96 -33.27 -11.18 10.45
CA LEU A 96 -31.90 -11.00 9.95
C LEU A 96 -31.06 -12.29 9.95
N ALA A 97 -31.64 -13.42 10.37
CA ALA A 97 -31.00 -14.71 10.25
C ALA A 97 -30.67 -14.97 8.77
N MET A 98 -29.40 -14.80 8.42
CA MET A 98 -28.84 -15.40 7.22
C MET A 98 -28.69 -16.90 7.53
N ASP A 99 -28.99 -17.78 6.57
CA ASP A 99 -28.93 -19.24 6.75
C ASP A 99 -27.52 -19.80 7.06
N ASP A 100 -26.47 -18.95 7.17
CA ASP A 100 -25.09 -19.36 7.42
C ASP A 100 -24.64 -19.11 8.88
N GLU A 101 -24.56 -20.15 9.70
CA GLU A 101 -23.98 -20.06 11.07
C GLU A 101 -22.51 -19.57 11.10
N GLU A 102 -21.79 -19.61 9.97
CA GLU A 102 -20.36 -19.26 9.91
C GLU A 102 -20.05 -17.76 9.67
N SER A 103 -21.03 -16.94 9.26
CA SER A 103 -20.77 -15.52 9.03
C SER A 103 -20.43 -14.81 10.34
N LEU A 104 -19.36 -14.00 10.34
CA LEU A 104 -18.99 -13.10 11.44
C LEU A 104 -20.18 -12.27 11.92
N LEU A 105 -21.11 -11.95 11.02
CA LEU A 105 -22.36 -11.26 11.33
C LEU A 105 -23.26 -12.07 12.27
N ASN A 106 -23.44 -13.37 12.01
CA ASN A 106 -24.27 -14.26 12.82
C ASN A 106 -23.59 -14.60 14.16
N ARG A 107 -22.27 -14.79 14.18
CA ARG A 107 -21.52 -14.90 15.45
C ARG A 107 -21.63 -13.63 16.29
N VAL A 108 -21.72 -12.44 15.67
CA VAL A 108 -21.95 -11.15 16.33
C VAL A 108 -23.40 -10.99 16.84
N ILE A 109 -24.38 -11.63 16.20
CA ILE A 109 -25.80 -11.58 16.59
C ILE A 109 -26.11 -12.53 17.77
N GLU A 110 -25.42 -13.66 17.89
CA GLU A 110 -25.72 -14.68 18.93
C GLU A 110 -25.23 -14.32 20.35
N LYS A 111 -24.37 -13.32 20.54
CA LYS A 111 -23.88 -12.88 21.87
C LYS A 111 -24.09 -11.38 22.06
N PRO A 112 -25.14 -10.92 22.77
CA PRO A 112 -25.52 -9.49 22.84
C PRO A 112 -24.61 -8.61 23.74
N GLY A 113 -23.28 -8.77 23.69
CA GLY A 113 -22.32 -8.05 24.52
C GLY A 113 -20.90 -8.05 23.96
N PHE A 114 -20.72 -7.69 22.68
CA PHE A 114 -19.41 -7.69 22.04
C PHE A 114 -18.48 -6.58 22.56
N LYS A 115 -17.31 -6.98 23.07
CA LYS A 115 -16.16 -6.09 23.25
C LYS A 115 -15.35 -6.05 21.96
N VAL A 116 -15.26 -4.88 21.34
CA VAL A 116 -14.37 -4.61 20.22
C VAL A 116 -13.25 -3.70 20.72
N ILE A 117 -12.00 -4.10 20.47
CA ILE A 117 -10.86 -3.20 20.66
C ILE A 117 -10.89 -2.24 19.47
N LEU A 118 -11.48 -1.07 19.64
CA LEU A 118 -11.28 0.05 18.72
C LEU A 118 -9.85 0.54 18.89
N ASP A 119 -8.93 -0.02 18.09
CA ASP A 119 -7.85 0.82 17.62
C ASP A 119 -8.38 1.55 16.40
N SER A 120 -8.19 2.87 16.33
CA SER A 120 -8.59 3.73 15.20
C SER A 120 -8.01 3.30 13.85
N HIS A 121 -7.20 2.24 13.82
CA HIS A 121 -6.46 1.71 12.68
C HIS A 121 -6.67 0.22 12.42
N HIS A 122 -7.49 -0.48 13.22
CA HIS A 122 -7.75 -1.91 13.09
C HIS A 122 -9.24 -2.20 13.26
N LEU A 123 -9.99 -2.15 12.15
CA LEU A 123 -11.41 -2.53 12.14
C LEU A 123 -11.66 -3.82 11.37
N VAL A 124 -12.52 -4.67 11.94
CA VAL A 124 -13.07 -5.90 11.35
C VAL A 124 -14.02 -5.47 10.23
N GLY A 125 -13.63 -5.66 8.96
CA GLY A 125 -14.43 -5.11 7.85
C GLY A 125 -13.85 -5.42 6.47
N ALA A 126 -13.53 -6.69 6.24
CA ALA A 126 -13.33 -7.21 4.89
C ALA A 126 -14.49 -8.17 4.59
N LEU A 127 -14.95 -8.20 3.34
CA LEU A 127 -15.82 -9.28 2.87
C LEU A 127 -15.10 -10.60 3.12
N GLU A 128 -15.79 -11.55 3.73
CA GLU A 128 -15.15 -12.74 4.25
C GLU A 128 -14.53 -13.57 3.13
N ASP A 129 -13.23 -13.85 3.22
CA ASP A 129 -12.46 -14.47 2.13
C ASP A 129 -12.89 -15.93 1.84
N HIS A 130 -13.76 -16.54 2.67
CA HIS A 130 -14.12 -17.96 2.56
C HIS A 130 -15.15 -18.27 1.47
N TYR A 131 -15.87 -17.28 0.95
CA TYR A 131 -16.92 -17.52 -0.03
C TYR A 131 -16.38 -18.03 -1.38
N SER A 132 -17.12 -18.93 -2.03
CA SER A 132 -16.86 -19.32 -3.42
C SER A 132 -17.36 -18.25 -4.41
N SER A 133 -16.93 -18.30 -5.69
CA SER A 133 -17.41 -17.33 -6.69
C SER A 133 -18.93 -17.39 -6.89
N LEU A 134 -19.50 -18.60 -6.85
CA LEU A 134 -20.93 -18.83 -7.00
C LEU A 134 -21.71 -18.28 -5.78
N GLU A 135 -21.19 -18.44 -4.57
CA GLU A 135 -21.79 -17.88 -3.36
C GLU A 135 -21.78 -16.35 -3.37
N ILE A 136 -20.70 -15.72 -3.86
CA ILE A 136 -20.62 -14.26 -3.96
C ILE A 136 -21.72 -13.74 -4.90
N HIS A 137 -21.86 -14.35 -6.07
CA HIS A 137 -22.92 -14.02 -7.03
C HIS A 137 -24.31 -14.24 -6.46
N ALA A 138 -24.55 -15.37 -5.80
CA ALA A 138 -25.87 -15.71 -5.25
C ALA A 138 -26.27 -14.81 -4.07
N LYS A 139 -25.35 -14.53 -3.14
CA LYS A 139 -25.65 -13.79 -1.90
C LYS A 139 -25.69 -12.28 -2.14
N PHE A 140 -24.76 -11.76 -2.92
CA PHE A 140 -24.58 -10.31 -3.05
C PHE A 140 -25.04 -9.76 -4.39
N GLY A 141 -25.16 -10.56 -5.45
CA GLY A 141 -25.48 -10.10 -6.82
C GLY A 141 -26.79 -9.30 -6.95
N ALA A 142 -27.72 -9.47 -6.02
CA ALA A 142 -28.98 -8.70 -5.95
C ALA A 142 -28.86 -7.35 -5.20
N GLY A 143 -27.69 -7.03 -4.64
CA GLY A 143 -27.43 -5.87 -3.80
C GLY A 143 -27.85 -6.08 -2.33
N LEU A 144 -27.29 -5.28 -1.43
CA LEU A 144 -27.66 -5.28 -0.02
C LEU A 144 -29.00 -4.60 0.24
N THR A 145 -29.66 -5.01 1.31
CA THR A 145 -30.81 -4.28 1.88
C THR A 145 -30.32 -3.17 2.81
N SER A 146 -31.13 -2.11 2.99
CA SER A 146 -30.76 -0.98 3.86
C SER A 146 -30.48 -1.42 5.31
N ALA A 147 -31.16 -2.45 5.82
CA ALA A 147 -30.91 -2.99 7.15
C ALA A 147 -29.57 -3.74 7.26
N GLN A 148 -29.21 -4.54 6.25
CA GLN A 148 -27.91 -5.23 6.19
C GLN A 148 -26.76 -4.22 6.06
N GLN A 149 -26.96 -3.15 5.29
CA GLN A 149 -25.98 -2.10 5.12
C GLN A 149 -25.72 -1.36 6.43
N GLU A 150 -26.77 -0.96 7.16
CA GLU A 150 -26.63 -0.26 8.44
C GLU A 150 -25.86 -1.09 9.46
N LEU A 151 -26.18 -2.38 9.57
CA LEU A 151 -25.46 -3.30 10.45
C LEU A 151 -23.98 -3.45 10.06
N ARG A 152 -23.69 -3.56 8.76
CA ARG A 152 -22.31 -3.63 8.27
C ARG A 152 -21.56 -2.33 8.45
N ARG A 153 -22.26 -1.19 8.44
CA ARG A 153 -21.69 0.15 8.68
C ARG A 153 -21.28 0.33 10.13
N GLU A 154 -22.09 -0.18 11.08
CA GLU A 154 -21.73 -0.20 12.50
C GLU A 154 -20.49 -1.06 12.76
N ILE A 155 -20.34 -2.19 12.05
CA ILE A 155 -19.22 -3.12 12.24
C ILE A 155 -17.94 -2.65 11.53
N SER A 156 -18.05 -2.27 10.25
CA SER A 156 -16.91 -1.95 9.38
C SER A 156 -16.46 -0.49 9.48
N GLY A 157 -17.28 0.38 10.06
CA GLY A 157 -17.02 1.81 10.11
C GLY A 157 -17.14 2.48 8.73
N PRO A 158 -16.88 3.80 8.65
CA PRO A 158 -16.92 4.53 7.39
C PRO A 158 -15.75 4.13 6.47
N ASN A 159 -15.98 4.15 5.15
CA ASN A 159 -14.93 4.01 4.14
C ASN A 159 -14.16 5.33 3.98
N ALA A 160 -13.38 5.67 5.01
CA ALA A 160 -12.52 6.84 5.03
C ALA A 160 -11.18 6.49 5.68
N ILE A 161 -10.09 6.97 5.09
CA ILE A 161 -8.77 6.94 5.73
C ILE A 161 -8.68 8.25 6.52
N ASP A 162 -9.10 8.23 7.78
CA ASP A 162 -9.04 9.40 8.64
C ASP A 162 -7.72 9.45 9.41
N ILE A 163 -7.05 10.60 9.37
CA ILE A 163 -5.71 10.80 9.94
C ILE A 163 -5.79 11.96 10.91
N GLU A 164 -5.95 11.68 12.19
CA GLU A 164 -6.05 12.76 13.18
C GLU A 164 -4.81 13.68 13.13
N VAL A 165 -5.05 14.96 12.83
CA VAL A 165 -3.99 15.95 12.81
C VAL A 165 -3.62 16.31 14.25
N THR A 166 -2.48 15.80 14.71
CA THR A 166 -2.04 16.00 16.10
C THR A 166 -1.98 17.50 16.45
N PRO A 167 -2.64 17.93 17.54
CA PRO A 167 -2.71 19.34 17.89
C PRO A 167 -1.33 19.86 18.32
N VAL A 168 -1.10 21.16 18.13
CA VAL A 168 0.20 21.82 18.37
C VAL A 168 0.67 21.63 19.80
N TRP A 169 -0.22 21.69 20.79
CA TRP A 169 0.15 21.49 22.20
C TRP A 169 0.69 20.08 22.45
N LYS A 170 0.13 19.05 21.80
CA LYS A 170 0.57 17.65 21.96
C LYS A 170 1.93 17.44 21.31
N LEU A 171 2.17 18.08 20.16
CA LEU A 171 3.49 18.12 19.52
C LEU A 171 4.52 18.82 20.41
N LEU A 172 4.16 19.98 20.98
CA LEU A 172 5.03 20.74 21.86
C LEU A 172 5.41 19.94 23.12
N VAL A 173 4.44 19.31 23.78
CA VAL A 173 4.71 18.44 24.95
C VAL A 173 5.64 17.29 24.57
N LYS A 174 5.41 16.65 23.43
CA LYS A 174 6.26 15.55 22.94
C LYS A 174 7.70 16.01 22.69
N GLU A 175 7.88 17.17 22.08
CA GLU A 175 9.20 17.74 21.82
C GLU A 175 9.90 18.17 23.11
N VAL A 176 9.22 18.87 24.03
CA VAL A 176 9.80 19.32 25.31
C VAL A 176 10.21 18.14 26.21
N LEU A 177 9.47 17.04 26.17
CA LEU A 177 9.79 15.81 26.91
C LEU A 177 10.90 14.97 26.26
N HIS A 178 11.52 15.45 25.18
CA HIS A 178 12.70 14.80 24.64
C HIS A 178 13.85 14.86 25.66
N PRO A 179 14.59 13.76 25.93
CA PRO A 179 15.61 13.70 26.99
C PRO A 179 16.63 14.83 26.95
N PHE A 180 16.97 15.28 25.75
CA PHE A 180 17.88 16.40 25.54
C PHE A 180 17.36 17.74 26.10
N TYR A 181 16.10 18.09 25.86
CA TYR A 181 15.53 19.36 26.36
C TYR A 181 15.29 19.31 27.87
N ILE A 182 14.98 18.13 28.41
CA ILE A 182 14.91 17.93 29.87
C ILE A 182 16.29 18.17 30.50
N PHE A 183 17.35 17.60 29.92
CA PHE A 183 18.71 17.84 30.38
C PHE A 183 19.11 19.31 30.25
N GLN A 184 18.75 19.97 29.14
CA GLN A 184 19.02 21.38 28.93
C GLN A 184 18.29 22.27 29.95
N ALA A 185 17.05 21.95 30.29
CA ALA A 185 16.31 22.64 31.34
C ALA A 185 16.99 22.48 32.72
N PHE A 186 17.49 21.28 33.03
CA PHE A 186 18.28 21.04 34.23
C PHE A 186 19.56 21.90 34.26
N SER A 187 20.32 21.96 33.15
CA SER A 187 21.52 22.79 33.04
C SER A 187 21.21 24.28 33.20
N VAL A 188 20.11 24.77 32.61
CA VAL A 188 19.66 26.16 32.76
C VAL A 188 19.36 26.49 34.22
N CYS A 189 18.64 25.61 34.94
CA CYS A 189 18.38 25.80 36.37
C CYS A 189 19.67 25.89 37.19
N LEU A 190 20.65 25.04 36.89
CA LEU A 190 21.95 25.04 37.56
C LEU A 190 22.74 26.32 37.28
N TRP A 191 22.79 26.77 36.03
CA TRP A 191 23.53 27.97 35.64
C TRP A 191 22.90 29.26 36.17
N PHE A 192 21.58 29.32 36.31
CA PHE A 192 20.94 30.39 37.07
C PHE A 192 21.33 30.37 38.55
N ALA A 193 21.47 29.19 39.16
CA ALA A 193 21.90 29.06 40.55
C ALA A 193 23.38 29.45 40.76
N GLU A 194 24.21 29.39 39.73
CA GLU A 194 25.60 29.87 39.72
C GLU A 194 25.76 31.33 39.24
N SER A 195 24.67 32.06 39.03
CA SER A 195 24.67 33.44 38.52
C SER A 195 25.25 33.58 37.09
N TYR A 196 25.30 32.49 36.32
CA TYR A 196 25.79 32.46 34.93
C TYR A 196 24.66 32.79 33.94
N THR A 197 24.03 33.94 34.14
CA THR A 197 22.75 34.31 33.53
C THR A 197 22.80 34.51 32.02
N GLU A 198 23.86 35.12 31.48
CA GLU A 198 23.99 35.41 30.05
C GLU A 198 23.88 34.15 29.19
N TYR A 199 24.61 33.10 29.58
CA TYR A 199 24.61 31.83 28.87
C TYR A 199 23.31 31.05 29.07
N ALA A 200 22.74 31.07 30.28
CA ALA A 200 21.44 30.44 30.55
C ALA A 200 20.33 31.04 29.67
N VAL A 201 20.31 32.37 29.52
CA VAL A 201 19.37 33.07 28.64
C VAL A 201 19.59 32.72 27.16
N ALA A 202 20.85 32.68 26.70
CA ALA A 202 21.16 32.30 25.32
C ALA A 202 20.66 30.89 24.97
N ILE A 203 20.84 29.94 25.89
CA ILE A 203 20.37 28.56 25.75
C ILE A 203 18.84 28.51 25.66
N ILE A 204 18.13 29.23 26.52
CA ILE A 204 16.65 29.32 26.46
C ILE A 204 16.18 29.83 25.10
N ILE A 205 16.76 30.93 24.60
CA ILE A 205 16.38 31.52 23.31
C ILE A 205 16.58 30.52 22.17
N MET A 206 17.73 29.85 22.15
CA MET A 206 18.04 28.83 21.13
C MET A 206 17.09 27.63 21.21
N SER A 207 16.74 27.16 22.40
CA SER A 207 15.77 26.07 22.58
C SER A 207 14.38 26.45 22.10
N LEU A 208 13.90 27.64 22.48
CA LEU A 208 12.58 28.12 22.07
C LEU A 208 12.48 28.25 20.56
N LEU A 209 13.52 28.79 19.90
CA LEU A 209 13.60 28.88 18.45
C LEU A 209 13.59 27.48 17.81
N SER A 210 14.42 26.58 18.32
CA SER A 210 14.52 25.19 17.83
C SER A 210 13.19 24.45 17.93
N ILE A 211 12.55 24.46 19.11
CA ILE A 211 11.25 23.78 19.34
C ILE A 211 10.16 24.40 18.47
N SER A 212 10.15 25.73 18.31
CA SER A 212 9.16 26.41 17.47
C SER A 212 9.28 25.99 16.00
N LEU A 213 10.51 25.94 15.47
CA LEU A 213 10.77 25.53 14.09
C LEU A 213 10.42 24.06 13.86
N THR A 214 10.81 23.16 14.77
CA THR A 214 10.50 21.72 14.64
C THR A 214 9.00 21.47 14.72
N VAL A 215 8.29 22.08 15.66
CA VAL A 215 6.82 21.94 15.79
C VAL A 215 6.10 22.51 14.57
N TYR A 216 6.55 23.64 14.02
CA TYR A 216 6.00 24.20 12.80
C TYR A 216 6.15 23.25 11.60
N ASP A 217 7.35 22.70 11.39
CA ASP A 217 7.62 21.76 10.30
C ASP A 217 6.79 20.46 10.44
N LEU A 218 6.74 19.89 11.65
CA LEU A 218 5.94 18.70 11.94
C LEU A 218 4.45 18.94 11.69
N ARG A 219 3.91 20.08 12.14
CA ARG A 219 2.50 20.44 11.91
C ARG A 219 2.21 20.62 10.42
N LYS A 220 3.09 21.31 9.69
CA LYS A 220 2.93 21.54 8.25
C LYS A 220 2.94 20.23 7.46
N GLN A 221 3.81 19.28 7.82
CA GLN A 221 3.85 17.96 7.20
C GLN A 221 2.58 17.15 7.50
N SER A 222 2.12 17.15 8.76
CA SER A 222 0.90 16.45 9.17
C SER A 222 -0.34 16.98 8.45
N VAL A 223 -0.49 18.31 8.31
CA VAL A 223 -1.62 18.93 7.59
C VAL A 223 -1.61 18.60 6.10
N LYS A 224 -0.45 18.65 5.45
CA LYS A 224 -0.32 18.28 4.02
C LYS A 224 -0.75 16.84 3.79
N LEU A 225 -0.32 15.93 4.66
CA LEU A 225 -0.66 14.52 4.56
C LEU A 225 -2.16 14.31 4.77
N HIS A 226 -2.78 14.98 5.75
CA HIS A 226 -4.23 14.97 5.94
C HIS A 226 -4.99 15.40 4.68
N GLN A 227 -4.62 16.53 4.08
CA GLN A 227 -5.27 17.07 2.90
C GLN A 227 -5.18 16.12 1.69
N LEU A 228 -4.03 15.46 1.50
CA LEU A 228 -3.84 14.49 0.43
C LEU A 228 -4.73 13.24 0.58
N VAL A 229 -5.09 12.88 1.81
CA VAL A 229 -5.90 11.70 2.08
C VAL A 229 -7.39 12.06 2.11
N GLU A 230 -7.74 13.20 2.69
CA GLU A 230 -9.12 13.70 2.78
C GLU A 230 -9.76 13.93 1.39
N SER A 231 -8.99 14.44 0.42
CA SER A 231 -9.49 14.68 -0.95
C SER A 231 -9.95 13.40 -1.67
N HIS A 232 -9.50 12.22 -1.22
CA HIS A 232 -9.91 10.93 -1.77
C HIS A 232 -11.10 10.28 -1.03
N ASN A 233 -11.54 10.84 0.10
CA ASN A 233 -12.57 10.23 0.95
C ASN A 233 -14.02 10.61 0.56
N SER A 234 -14.22 11.60 -0.32
CA SER A 234 -15.53 12.21 -0.66
C SER A 234 -15.92 12.11 -2.13
N VAL A 235 -15.67 10.96 -2.77
CA VAL A 235 -16.06 10.70 -4.17
C VAL A 235 -17.51 10.21 -4.23
N LEU A 236 -18.32 10.75 -5.13
CA LEU A 236 -19.68 10.23 -5.38
C LEU A 236 -19.61 8.97 -6.23
N VAL A 237 -20.29 7.91 -5.79
CA VAL A 237 -20.35 6.64 -6.51
C VAL A 237 -21.77 6.10 -6.63
N LYS A 238 -22.04 5.37 -7.70
CA LYS A 238 -23.33 4.71 -7.92
C LYS A 238 -23.32 3.33 -7.27
N VAL A 239 -24.29 3.09 -6.39
CA VAL A 239 -24.48 1.83 -5.66
C VAL A 239 -25.83 1.21 -6.05
N PHE A 240 -25.85 -0.08 -6.36
CA PHE A 240 -27.05 -0.84 -6.63
C PHE A 240 -27.61 -1.48 -5.36
N ARG A 241 -28.83 -1.09 -4.99
CA ARG A 241 -29.54 -1.64 -3.82
C ARG A 241 -30.71 -2.53 -4.25
N LYS A 242 -30.97 -3.58 -3.47
CA LYS A 242 -32.00 -4.59 -3.75
C LYS A 242 -33.42 -4.02 -3.88
N GLN A 243 -33.75 -2.98 -3.11
CA GLN A 243 -35.10 -2.42 -3.02
C GLN A 243 -35.29 -1.13 -3.82
N THR A 244 -34.25 -0.29 -3.92
CA THR A 244 -34.36 1.07 -4.44
C THR A 244 -33.63 1.27 -5.77
N GLY A 245 -32.96 0.23 -6.29
CA GLY A 245 -32.19 0.30 -7.53
C GLY A 245 -30.89 1.08 -7.36
N THR A 246 -30.41 1.68 -8.46
CA THR A 246 -29.16 2.44 -8.49
C THR A 246 -29.33 3.80 -7.82
N GLN A 247 -28.46 4.11 -6.86
CA GLN A 247 -28.43 5.38 -6.14
C GLN A 247 -27.02 5.94 -6.08
N GLU A 248 -26.88 7.26 -6.15
CA GLU A 248 -25.61 7.92 -5.90
C GLU A 248 -25.40 8.13 -4.39
N VAL A 249 -24.27 7.68 -3.90
CA VAL A 249 -23.88 7.72 -2.49
C VAL A 249 -22.44 8.17 -2.40
N GLU A 250 -22.11 8.94 -1.37
CA GLU A 250 -20.71 9.29 -1.11
C GLU A 250 -19.89 8.06 -0.68
N SER A 251 -18.65 8.00 -1.16
CA SER A 251 -17.71 6.90 -0.93
C SER A 251 -17.54 6.55 0.53
N ARG A 252 -17.65 7.51 1.45
CA ARG A 252 -17.53 7.32 2.91
C ARG A 252 -18.57 6.36 3.50
N HIS A 253 -19.70 6.18 2.84
CA HIS A 253 -20.81 5.33 3.30
C HIS A 253 -20.77 3.92 2.73
N LEU A 254 -19.78 3.60 1.89
CA LEU A 254 -19.60 2.25 1.35
C LEU A 254 -19.22 1.27 2.45
N VAL A 255 -19.82 0.08 2.38
CA VAL A 255 -19.49 -1.04 3.27
C VAL A 255 -19.15 -2.28 2.46
N PRO A 256 -18.34 -3.22 3.00
CA PRO A 256 -18.10 -4.50 2.35
C PRO A 256 -19.41 -5.21 1.99
N GLY A 257 -19.55 -5.62 0.73
CA GLY A 257 -20.76 -6.24 0.18
C GLY A 257 -21.68 -5.32 -0.62
N ASP A 258 -21.48 -3.99 -0.58
CA ASP A 258 -22.20 -3.07 -1.48
C ASP A 258 -21.84 -3.37 -2.95
N ILE A 259 -22.79 -3.21 -3.87
CA ILE A 259 -22.54 -3.32 -5.31
C ILE A 259 -22.36 -1.93 -5.90
N LEU A 260 -21.17 -1.66 -6.42
CA LEU A 260 -20.86 -0.51 -7.25
C LEU A 260 -21.32 -0.75 -8.69
N VAL A 261 -21.90 0.28 -9.31
CA VAL A 261 -22.20 0.33 -10.74
C VAL A 261 -21.15 1.23 -11.40
N LEU A 262 -20.36 0.66 -12.30
CA LEU A 262 -19.32 1.37 -13.03
C LEU A 262 -19.90 1.89 -14.34
N ASP A 263 -19.91 3.21 -14.50
CA ASP A 263 -20.31 3.86 -15.75
C ASP A 263 -19.20 3.78 -16.80
N ASN A 264 -19.55 4.04 -18.06
CA ASN A 264 -18.59 4.05 -19.17
C ASN A 264 -17.56 5.21 -19.11
N GLY A 265 -17.72 6.14 -18.17
CA GLY A 265 -16.83 7.29 -18.00
C GLY A 265 -15.64 7.01 -17.07
N ARG A 266 -14.65 7.91 -17.10
CA ARG A 266 -13.49 7.82 -16.22
C ARG A 266 -13.90 8.04 -14.77
N SER A 267 -13.59 7.09 -13.90
CA SER A 267 -13.97 7.12 -12.49
C SER A 267 -12.84 6.60 -11.60
N LEU A 268 -12.66 7.20 -10.42
CA LEU A 268 -11.66 6.77 -9.45
C LEU A 268 -12.27 5.71 -8.51
N MET A 269 -11.59 4.59 -8.31
CA MET A 269 -12.05 3.57 -7.37
C MET A 269 -11.90 4.04 -5.91
N PRO A 270 -12.99 4.10 -5.10
CA PRO A 270 -12.92 4.55 -3.71
C PRO A 270 -12.57 3.44 -2.70
N CYS A 271 -12.53 2.17 -3.13
CA CYS A 271 -12.34 1.01 -2.28
C CYS A 271 -11.78 -0.17 -3.09
N ASP A 272 -11.36 -1.23 -2.42
CA ASP A 272 -11.01 -2.47 -3.11
C ASP A 272 -12.30 -3.25 -3.41
N ALA A 273 -12.50 -3.64 -4.67
CA ALA A 273 -13.73 -4.27 -5.15
C ALA A 273 -13.43 -5.46 -6.07
N LEU A 274 -14.40 -6.37 -6.21
CA LEU A 274 -14.34 -7.53 -7.09
C LEU A 274 -15.37 -7.37 -8.22
N LEU A 275 -14.95 -7.49 -9.47
CA LEU A 275 -15.82 -7.32 -10.64
C LEU A 275 -16.75 -8.54 -10.77
N LEU A 276 -18.06 -8.31 -10.75
CA LEU A 276 -19.10 -9.35 -10.89
C LEU A 276 -19.63 -9.45 -12.31
N SER A 277 -19.83 -8.33 -13.00
CA SER A 277 -20.34 -8.33 -14.37
C SER A 277 -19.67 -7.27 -15.23
N GLY A 278 -19.57 -7.54 -16.53
CA GLY A 278 -18.92 -6.67 -17.50
C GLY A 278 -17.40 -6.79 -17.53
N GLN A 279 -16.78 -5.84 -18.20
CA GLN A 279 -15.32 -5.69 -18.30
C GLN A 279 -14.95 -4.25 -17.97
N CYS A 280 -13.75 -4.02 -17.44
CA CYS A 280 -13.26 -2.67 -17.27
C CYS A 280 -11.77 -2.57 -17.55
N ILE A 281 -11.33 -1.40 -17.96
CA ILE A 281 -9.94 -1.06 -18.20
C ILE A 281 -9.52 -0.10 -17.10
N VAL A 282 -8.50 -0.49 -16.34
CA VAL A 282 -8.04 0.24 -15.16
C VAL A 282 -6.57 0.60 -15.28
N ASN A 283 -6.20 1.78 -14.78
CA ASN A 283 -4.80 2.16 -14.60
C ASN A 283 -4.39 1.94 -13.14
N GLU A 284 -3.50 0.97 -12.92
CA GLU A 284 -3.01 0.60 -11.58
C GLU A 284 -1.73 1.35 -11.16
N GLY A 285 -1.25 2.31 -11.95
CA GLY A 285 0.07 2.94 -11.75
C GLY A 285 0.25 3.66 -10.42
N MET A 286 -0.82 4.09 -9.76
CA MET A 286 -0.73 4.65 -8.41
C MET A 286 -0.29 3.61 -7.35
N LEU A 287 -0.55 2.31 -7.59
CA LEU A 287 -0.24 1.22 -6.66
C LEU A 287 0.94 0.36 -7.11
N THR A 288 1.02 0.04 -8.41
CA THR A 288 2.09 -0.79 -8.98
C THR A 288 3.29 0.03 -9.46
N GLY A 289 3.11 1.33 -9.72
CA GLY A 289 4.09 2.17 -10.42
C GLY A 289 4.02 2.03 -11.95
N GLU A 290 3.33 1.00 -12.46
CA GLU A 290 3.20 0.74 -13.89
C GLU A 290 2.00 1.51 -14.47
N SER A 291 2.26 2.43 -15.39
CA SER A 291 1.21 3.32 -15.95
C SER A 291 0.38 2.69 -17.07
N LEU A 292 0.57 1.39 -17.35
CA LEU A 292 -0.11 0.69 -18.44
C LEU A 292 -1.53 0.28 -18.04
N PRO A 293 -2.54 0.53 -18.88
CA PRO A 293 -3.90 0.10 -18.60
C PRO A 293 -4.01 -1.43 -18.64
N VAL A 294 -4.68 -2.00 -17.65
CA VAL A 294 -4.93 -3.42 -17.54
C VAL A 294 -6.43 -3.69 -17.72
N THR A 295 -6.75 -4.68 -18.55
CA THR A 295 -8.14 -5.15 -18.71
C THR A 295 -8.52 -6.12 -17.60
N LYS A 296 -9.65 -5.86 -16.95
CA LYS A 296 -10.24 -6.64 -15.87
C LYS A 296 -11.52 -7.30 -16.36
N THR A 297 -11.72 -8.55 -15.93
CA THR A 297 -12.84 -9.39 -16.36
C THR A 297 -13.70 -9.78 -15.17
N ALA A 298 -14.99 -9.95 -15.40
CA ALA A 298 -15.92 -10.38 -14.37
C ALA A 298 -15.59 -11.77 -13.81
N LEU A 299 -15.89 -11.98 -12.53
CA LEU A 299 -15.75 -13.26 -11.87
C LEU A 299 -16.72 -14.29 -12.50
N PRO A 300 -16.24 -15.47 -12.94
CA PRO A 300 -17.09 -16.46 -13.60
C PRO A 300 -18.24 -16.96 -12.71
N GLN A 301 -19.45 -16.98 -13.26
CA GLN A 301 -20.67 -17.42 -12.56
C GLN A 301 -20.80 -18.95 -12.49
N GLU A 302 -20.13 -19.70 -13.38
CA GLU A 302 -20.30 -21.16 -13.54
C GLU A 302 -19.10 -22.00 -13.04
N CYS A 303 -18.35 -21.51 -12.06
CA CYS A 303 -17.24 -22.29 -11.50
C CYS A 303 -17.76 -23.34 -10.51
N LYS A 304 -17.77 -24.63 -10.90
CA LYS A 304 -18.19 -25.77 -10.04
C LYS A 304 -17.22 -26.11 -8.90
N SER A 305 -16.19 -25.30 -8.69
CA SER A 305 -15.21 -25.49 -7.63
C SER A 305 -15.77 -24.95 -6.32
N SER A 306 -15.81 -25.77 -5.27
CA SER A 306 -16.15 -25.35 -3.91
C SER A 306 -15.01 -24.58 -3.21
N GLN A 307 -13.92 -24.29 -3.91
CA GLN A 307 -12.81 -23.55 -3.33
C GLN A 307 -13.10 -22.04 -3.27
N PRO A 308 -12.56 -21.34 -2.25
CA PRO A 308 -12.65 -19.89 -2.17
C PRO A 308 -12.12 -19.20 -3.43
N TRP A 309 -12.74 -18.09 -3.83
CA TRP A 309 -12.39 -17.35 -5.04
C TRP A 309 -10.91 -16.92 -5.11
N HIS A 310 -10.26 -16.73 -3.96
CA HIS A 310 -8.88 -16.25 -3.84
C HIS A 310 -7.81 -17.37 -3.91
N ARG A 311 -8.21 -18.65 -3.93
CA ARG A 311 -7.28 -19.80 -3.83
C ARG A 311 -6.72 -20.28 -5.17
N GLY A 312 -7.12 -19.65 -6.29
CA GLY A 312 -6.52 -19.86 -7.61
C GLY A 312 -5.08 -19.34 -7.69
N SER A 313 -4.49 -19.33 -8.89
CA SER A 313 -3.20 -18.65 -9.09
C SER A 313 -3.34 -17.16 -8.68
N SER A 314 -2.33 -16.60 -8.03
CA SER A 314 -2.34 -15.19 -7.58
C SER A 314 -2.70 -14.25 -8.73
N GLU A 315 -2.23 -14.53 -9.94
CA GLU A 315 -2.49 -13.74 -11.14
C GLU A 315 -3.94 -13.82 -11.62
N ASP A 316 -4.58 -14.99 -11.59
CA ASP A 316 -5.98 -15.14 -12.02
C ASP A 316 -6.92 -14.36 -11.08
N SER A 317 -6.66 -14.37 -9.77
CA SER A 317 -7.47 -13.61 -8.81
C SER A 317 -7.38 -12.09 -9.01
N ARG A 318 -6.21 -11.57 -9.43
CA ARG A 318 -5.98 -10.14 -9.68
C ARG A 318 -6.73 -9.61 -10.90
N ARG A 319 -7.09 -10.46 -11.87
CA ARG A 319 -7.86 -10.07 -13.07
C ARG A 319 -9.29 -9.64 -12.76
N HIS A 320 -9.80 -10.06 -11.60
CA HIS A 320 -11.15 -9.74 -11.14
C HIS A 320 -11.16 -8.60 -10.11
N LEU A 321 -9.99 -8.19 -9.59
CA LEU A 321 -9.87 -7.19 -8.53
C LEU A 321 -9.66 -5.78 -9.09
N LEU A 322 -10.35 -4.82 -8.47
CA LEU A 322 -10.21 -3.38 -8.65
C LEU A 322 -9.71 -2.79 -7.33
N PHE A 323 -8.66 -1.97 -7.36
CA PHE A 323 -8.03 -1.47 -6.14
C PHE A 323 -8.38 -0.01 -5.84
N CYS A 324 -8.38 0.35 -4.57
CA CYS A 324 -8.64 1.73 -4.15
C CYS A 324 -7.59 2.71 -4.71
N GLY A 325 -8.06 3.77 -5.35
CA GLY A 325 -7.28 4.83 -5.97
C GLY A 325 -6.72 4.52 -7.36
N THR A 326 -7.10 3.40 -7.98
CA THR A 326 -6.87 3.17 -9.41
C THR A 326 -7.93 3.88 -10.24
N ASP A 327 -7.55 4.38 -11.42
CA ASP A 327 -8.48 5.00 -12.35
C ASP A 327 -9.15 3.93 -13.22
N VAL A 328 -10.47 3.80 -13.14
CA VAL A 328 -11.27 3.10 -14.15
C VAL A 328 -11.38 4.03 -15.34
N ILE A 329 -10.69 3.69 -16.43
CA ILE A 329 -10.68 4.48 -17.65
C ILE A 329 -11.98 4.26 -18.43
N GLN A 330 -12.33 2.99 -18.60
CA GLN A 330 -13.53 2.58 -19.32
C GLN A 330 -14.13 1.36 -18.62
N ALA A 331 -15.44 1.37 -18.39
CA ALA A 331 -16.19 0.18 -18.07
C ALA A 331 -17.13 -0.16 -19.23
N ARG A 332 -17.31 -1.44 -19.51
CA ARG A 332 -18.26 -1.97 -20.48
C ARG A 332 -19.17 -2.97 -19.79
N GLY A 333 -20.48 -2.75 -19.92
CA GLY A 333 -21.48 -3.70 -19.48
C GLY A 333 -21.42 -5.02 -20.24
N GLY A 334 -22.08 -6.04 -19.71
CA GLY A 334 -22.35 -7.29 -20.44
C GLY A 334 -23.82 -7.36 -20.88
N ASP A 335 -24.23 -8.48 -21.47
CA ASP A 335 -25.62 -8.72 -21.92
C ASP A 335 -26.66 -8.54 -20.81
N ALA A 336 -26.24 -8.67 -19.54
CA ALA A 336 -27.08 -8.54 -18.34
C ALA A 336 -27.14 -7.12 -17.75
N GLY A 337 -26.53 -6.11 -18.39
CA GLY A 337 -26.56 -4.71 -17.95
C GLY A 337 -25.19 -4.09 -17.66
N PRO A 338 -25.13 -2.95 -16.93
CA PRO A 338 -23.88 -2.21 -16.70
C PRO A 338 -22.86 -3.05 -15.92
N ALA A 339 -21.59 -2.64 -15.99
CA ALA A 339 -20.53 -3.29 -15.23
C ALA A 339 -20.77 -3.11 -13.72
N ARG A 340 -20.69 -4.20 -12.95
CA ARG A 340 -20.96 -4.20 -11.51
C ARG A 340 -19.79 -4.80 -10.75
N ALA A 341 -19.42 -4.18 -9.64
CA ALA A 341 -18.36 -4.67 -8.76
C ALA A 341 -18.83 -4.69 -7.30
N ILE A 342 -18.45 -5.69 -6.54
CA ILE A 342 -18.77 -5.79 -5.10
C ILE A 342 -17.63 -5.25 -4.26
N VAL A 343 -17.95 -4.43 -3.25
CA VAL A 343 -16.96 -3.89 -2.32
C VAL A 343 -16.40 -5.02 -1.45
N LEU A 344 -15.08 -5.21 -1.48
CA LEU A 344 -14.38 -6.19 -0.65
C LEU A 344 -13.84 -5.57 0.62
N ARG A 345 -13.09 -4.46 0.50
CA ARG A 345 -12.40 -3.82 1.63
C ARG A 345 -12.56 -2.31 1.55
N THR A 346 -12.67 -1.67 2.71
CA THR A 346 -12.87 -0.22 2.84
C THR A 346 -11.83 0.39 3.79
N GLY A 347 -11.58 1.69 3.65
CA GLY A 347 -10.70 2.49 4.52
C GLY A 347 -9.27 1.92 4.61
N PHE A 348 -8.75 1.82 5.84
CA PHE A 348 -7.41 1.31 6.13
C PHE A 348 -7.20 -0.17 5.76
N ASN A 349 -8.25 -0.95 5.48
CA ASN A 349 -8.13 -2.35 5.08
C ASN A 349 -7.88 -2.52 3.57
N THR A 350 -7.97 -1.44 2.78
CA THR A 350 -7.64 -1.46 1.35
C THR A 350 -6.14 -1.53 1.12
N ALA A 351 -5.71 -1.96 -0.06
CA ALA A 351 -4.29 -1.94 -0.45
C ALA A 351 -3.67 -0.53 -0.32
N LYS A 352 -4.41 0.53 -0.72
CA LYS A 352 -4.01 1.93 -0.52
C LYS A 352 -3.93 2.30 0.96
N GLY A 353 -4.92 1.90 1.75
CA GLY A 353 -4.98 2.12 3.19
C GLY A 353 -3.79 1.49 3.94
N ASP A 354 -3.41 0.28 3.56
CA ASP A 354 -2.26 -0.43 4.12
C ASP A 354 -0.93 0.29 3.80
N LEU A 355 -0.77 0.83 2.58
CA LEU A 355 0.37 1.67 2.21
C LEU A 355 0.41 2.95 3.05
N VAL A 356 -0.70 3.67 3.15
CA VAL A 356 -0.80 4.90 3.96
C VAL A 356 -0.50 4.61 5.43
N ARG A 357 -1.02 3.51 5.99
CA ARG A 357 -0.73 3.07 7.36
C ARG A 357 0.75 2.81 7.56
N SER A 358 1.42 2.18 6.59
CA SER A 358 2.85 1.90 6.64
C SER A 358 3.71 3.18 6.56
N ILE A 359 3.20 4.24 5.93
CA ILE A 359 3.83 5.57 5.89
C ILE A 359 3.64 6.31 7.23
N LEU A 360 2.44 6.24 7.82
CA LEU A 360 2.09 6.90 9.09
C LEU A 360 2.75 6.25 10.31
N TYR A 361 2.79 4.92 10.31
CA TYR A 361 3.31 4.10 11.40
C TYR A 361 4.44 3.22 10.87
N PRO A 362 5.57 3.83 10.46
CA PRO A 362 6.71 3.05 10.01
C PRO A 362 7.18 2.17 11.17
N LYS A 363 7.54 0.92 10.87
CA LYS A 363 8.15 0.05 11.87
C LYS A 363 9.38 0.76 12.47
N PRO A 364 9.52 0.76 13.80
CA PRO A 364 10.67 1.34 14.46
C PRO A 364 11.94 0.72 13.88
N MET A 365 12.95 1.54 13.59
CA MET A 365 14.23 1.07 13.09
C MET A 365 15.26 1.09 14.22
N ASN A 366 16.05 0.01 14.31
CA ASN A 366 17.12 -0.15 15.29
C ASN A 366 18.29 0.71 14.81
N PHE A 367 18.26 2.00 15.13
CA PHE A 367 19.39 2.88 14.83
C PHE A 367 20.54 2.54 15.76
N ARG A 368 21.46 1.67 15.28
CA ARG A 368 22.73 1.38 15.95
C ARG A 368 23.43 2.67 16.37
N LEU A 369 23.46 3.69 15.50
CA LEU A 369 24.03 4.99 15.83
C LEU A 369 23.39 5.67 17.05
N TYR A 370 22.05 5.61 17.20
CA TYR A 370 21.39 6.19 18.37
C TYR A 370 21.68 5.37 19.63
N ARG A 371 21.68 4.05 19.53
CA ARG A 371 22.07 3.16 20.64
C ARG A 371 23.51 3.40 21.07
N ASP A 372 24.42 3.50 20.12
CA ASP A 372 25.85 3.73 20.35
C ASP A 372 26.07 5.15 20.90
N ALA A 373 25.31 6.14 20.43
CA ALA A 373 25.32 7.49 21.01
C ALA A 373 24.80 7.50 22.46
N MET A 374 23.75 6.71 22.77
CA MET A 374 23.26 6.56 24.15
C MET A 374 24.25 5.81 25.03
N GLN A 375 24.95 4.79 24.52
CA GLN A 375 26.03 4.10 25.24
C GLN A 375 27.22 5.03 25.50
N PHE A 376 27.61 5.82 24.51
CA PHE A 376 28.64 6.85 24.65
C PHE A 376 28.25 7.92 25.68
N LEU A 377 27.00 8.38 25.63
CA LEU A 377 26.44 9.31 26.61
C LEU A 377 26.48 8.71 28.03
N LEU A 378 26.12 7.43 28.19
CA LEU A 378 26.17 6.74 29.47
C LEU A 378 27.60 6.58 29.99
N CYS A 379 28.57 6.35 29.11
CA CYS A 379 29.99 6.35 29.45
C CYS A 379 30.46 7.74 29.95
N LEU A 380 30.07 8.82 29.24
CA LEU A 380 30.37 10.19 29.68
C LEU A 380 29.75 10.52 31.04
N VAL A 381 28.51 10.12 31.28
CA VAL A 381 27.85 10.27 32.58
C VAL A 381 28.58 9.47 33.67
N GLY A 382 29.04 8.26 33.36
CA GLY A 382 29.84 7.46 34.29
C GLY A 382 31.16 8.14 34.67
N LEU A 383 31.88 8.67 33.69
CA LEU A 383 33.12 9.43 33.91
C LEU A 383 32.85 10.73 34.69
N ALA A 384 31.78 11.44 34.36
CA ALA A 384 31.33 12.62 35.09
C ALA A 384 30.95 12.30 36.53
N GLY A 385 30.37 11.12 36.80
CA GLY A 385 30.07 10.63 38.13
C GLY A 385 31.33 10.46 38.99
N ILE A 386 32.40 9.90 38.41
CA ILE A 386 33.71 9.80 39.09
C ILE A 386 34.25 11.21 39.38
N GLY A 387 34.20 12.11 38.39
CA GLY A 387 34.61 13.50 38.56
C GLY A 387 33.80 14.26 39.61
N MET A 388 32.49 13.99 39.69
CA MET A 388 31.58 14.55 40.68
C MET A 388 31.96 14.08 42.10
N VAL A 389 32.19 12.79 42.31
CA VAL A 389 32.64 12.26 43.61
C VAL A 389 33.97 12.90 44.02
N TYR A 390 34.92 12.99 43.08
CA TYR A 390 36.20 13.66 43.33
C TYR A 390 36.02 15.14 43.71
N ALA A 391 35.20 15.89 42.97
CA ALA A 391 34.91 17.28 43.26
C ALA A 391 34.29 17.46 44.65
N ILE A 392 33.31 16.62 45.02
CA ILE A 392 32.71 16.63 46.35
C ILE A 392 33.78 16.43 47.43
N CYS A 393 34.62 15.41 47.31
CA CYS A 393 35.68 15.13 48.28
C CYS A 393 36.63 16.33 48.45
N VAL A 394 37.11 16.90 47.35
CA VAL A 394 38.06 18.04 47.38
C VAL A 394 37.42 19.28 48.00
N PHE A 395 36.20 19.65 47.58
CA PHE A 395 35.56 20.86 48.10
C PHE A 395 35.12 20.73 49.57
N VAL A 396 34.75 19.53 50.01
CA VAL A 396 34.47 19.24 51.43
C VAL A 396 35.75 19.30 52.27
N ILE A 397 36.86 18.70 51.81
CA ILE A 397 38.15 18.76 52.51
C ILE A 397 38.64 20.21 52.63
N ASN A 398 38.40 21.03 51.60
CA ASN A 398 38.75 22.46 51.59
C ASN A 398 37.79 23.34 52.43
N GLY A 399 36.82 22.74 53.14
CA GLY A 399 35.92 23.46 54.05
C GLY A 399 34.94 24.41 53.36
N GLN A 400 34.58 24.16 52.10
CA GLN A 400 33.62 25.00 51.38
C GLN A 400 32.19 24.79 51.87
N GLU A 401 31.34 25.81 51.69
CA GLU A 401 29.93 25.73 52.04
C GLU A 401 29.21 24.65 51.20
N ALA A 402 28.33 23.87 51.85
CA ALA A 402 27.62 22.76 51.22
C ALA A 402 26.86 23.18 49.93
N GLY A 403 26.29 24.39 49.90
CA GLY A 403 25.62 24.91 48.71
C GLY A 403 26.55 25.08 47.51
N VAL A 404 27.80 25.50 47.74
CA VAL A 404 28.83 25.64 46.70
C VAL A 404 29.31 24.26 46.24
N VAL A 405 29.52 23.34 47.19
CA VAL A 405 29.90 21.95 46.89
C VAL A 405 28.88 21.29 45.97
N VAL A 406 27.58 21.41 46.28
CA VAL A 406 26.50 20.79 45.49
C VAL A 406 26.41 21.40 44.10
N LYS A 407 26.46 22.74 43.96
CA LYS A 407 26.41 23.40 42.65
C LYS A 407 27.57 22.95 41.76
N LYS A 408 28.79 22.96 42.30
CA LYS A 408 30.00 22.55 41.55
C LYS A 408 30.03 21.07 41.22
N ALA A 409 29.51 20.21 42.09
CA ALA A 409 29.40 18.78 41.83
C ALA A 409 28.42 18.49 40.67
N LEU A 410 27.25 19.13 40.66
CA LEU A 410 26.27 18.97 39.60
C LEU A 410 26.72 19.60 38.27
N ASP A 411 27.52 20.67 38.30
CA ASP A 411 28.04 21.34 37.10
C ASP A 411 28.97 20.42 36.27
N VAL A 412 29.71 19.52 36.93
CA VAL A 412 30.55 18.51 36.26
C VAL A 412 29.72 17.63 35.32
N ILE A 413 28.48 17.29 35.70
CA ILE A 413 27.58 16.50 34.86
C ILE A 413 27.11 17.32 33.66
N THR A 414 26.80 18.60 33.85
CA THR A 414 26.35 19.48 32.75
C THR A 414 27.44 19.78 31.73
N ILE A 415 28.70 19.82 32.16
CA ILE A 415 29.87 19.98 31.28
C ILE A 415 30.11 18.71 30.43
N ALA A 416 29.85 17.52 31.00
CA ALA A 416 30.15 16.26 30.33
C ALA A 416 29.25 15.96 29.12
N VAL A 417 28.03 16.51 29.08
CA VAL A 417 27.06 16.28 28.00
C VAL A 417 26.93 17.53 27.14
N PRO A 418 27.49 17.56 25.92
CA PRO A 418 27.49 18.76 25.09
C PRO A 418 26.06 19.10 24.65
N PRO A 419 25.55 20.31 24.96
CA PRO A 419 24.22 20.73 24.50
C PRO A 419 24.17 20.80 22.97
N ALA A 420 25.28 21.06 22.29
CA ALA A 420 25.30 21.14 20.83
C ALA A 420 25.16 19.78 20.11
N LEU A 421 25.25 18.64 20.82
CA LEU A 421 25.39 17.33 20.17
C LEU A 421 24.19 16.95 19.29
N PRO A 422 22.91 17.04 19.73
CA PRO A 422 21.79 16.69 18.87
C PRO A 422 21.55 17.68 17.74
N ALA A 423 21.84 18.96 17.98
CA ALA A 423 21.79 19.99 16.95
C ALA A 423 22.82 19.73 15.85
N ALA A 424 24.04 19.32 16.21
CA ALA A 424 25.09 18.95 15.26
C ALA A 424 24.69 17.73 14.42
N LEU A 425 24.17 16.67 15.05
CA LEU A 425 23.66 15.48 14.36
C LEU A 425 22.53 15.82 13.37
N THR A 426 21.57 16.63 13.81
CA THR A 426 20.43 17.06 12.98
C THR A 426 20.89 17.92 11.79
N THR A 427 21.82 18.84 12.03
CA THR A 427 22.38 19.71 10.98
C THR A 427 23.11 18.90 9.91
N GLY A 428 23.87 17.87 10.31
CA GLY A 428 24.53 16.94 9.39
C GLY A 428 23.54 16.21 8.48
N ILE A 429 22.42 15.73 9.05
CA ILE A 429 21.34 15.07 8.30
C ILE A 429 20.69 16.06 7.31
N ILE A 430 20.35 17.27 7.74
CA ILE A 430 19.72 18.30 6.87
C ILE A 430 20.65 18.68 5.72
N TYR A 431 21.94 18.88 5.98
CA TYR A 431 22.93 19.18 4.94
C TYR A 431 23.02 18.04 3.92
N THR A 432 23.05 16.79 4.40
CA THR A 432 23.11 15.60 3.54
C THR A 432 21.85 15.46 2.70
N GLN A 433 20.67 15.68 3.28
CA GLN A 433 19.40 15.66 2.56
C GLN A 433 19.35 16.71 1.45
N ARG A 434 19.81 17.94 1.71
CA ARG A 434 19.92 19.00 0.69
C ARG A 434 20.87 18.61 -0.44
N ARG A 435 22.01 17.99 -0.10
CA ARG A 435 22.99 17.49 -1.07
C ARG A 435 22.42 16.38 -1.96
N LEU A 436 21.67 15.44 -1.39
CA LEU A 436 21.02 14.36 -2.12
C LEU A 436 19.91 14.88 -3.03
N LYS A 437 19.11 15.85 -2.54
CA LYS A 437 18.06 16.49 -3.34
C LYS A 437 18.61 17.17 -4.60
N LYS A 438 19.79 17.80 -4.53
CA LYS A 438 20.47 18.39 -5.71
C LYS A 438 20.83 17.34 -6.78
N LYS A 439 20.94 16.06 -6.41
CA LYS A 439 21.20 14.93 -7.30
C LYS A 439 19.91 14.20 -7.73
N GLY A 440 18.73 14.75 -7.45
CA GLY A 440 17.46 14.09 -7.74
C GLY A 440 17.08 12.96 -6.78
N ILE A 441 17.81 12.77 -5.67
CA ILE A 441 17.54 11.73 -4.67
C ILE A 441 16.72 12.33 -3.53
N PHE A 442 15.46 11.92 -3.42
CA PHE A 442 14.53 12.43 -2.41
C PHE A 442 14.42 11.47 -1.22
N CYS A 443 14.90 11.91 -0.06
CA CYS A 443 14.80 11.11 1.16
C CYS A 443 13.49 11.41 1.90
N ILE A 444 12.63 10.40 2.02
CA ILE A 444 11.36 10.48 2.77
C ILE A 444 11.61 10.41 4.29
N SER A 445 12.55 9.56 4.73
CA SER A 445 12.93 9.41 6.14
C SER A 445 14.41 9.80 6.32
N PRO A 446 14.70 11.01 6.85
CA PRO A 446 16.07 11.51 6.96
C PRO A 446 16.99 10.64 7.83
N GLN A 447 16.42 9.96 8.83
CA GLN A 447 17.19 9.08 9.72
C GLN A 447 17.80 7.88 8.95
N ARG A 448 17.17 7.44 7.84
CA ARG A 448 17.68 6.34 7.00
C ARG A 448 18.99 6.67 6.27
N ILE A 449 19.32 7.95 6.11
CA ILE A 449 20.53 8.40 5.41
C ILE A 449 21.80 7.78 6.03
N ASN A 450 21.87 7.69 7.36
CA ASN A 450 23.03 7.13 8.05
C ASN A 450 23.15 5.61 7.87
N VAL A 451 22.03 4.91 7.68
CA VAL A 451 22.01 3.45 7.46
C VAL A 451 22.58 3.10 6.09
N CYS A 452 22.37 3.96 5.07
CA CYS A 452 22.91 3.74 3.73
C CYS A 452 24.44 3.60 3.70
N GLY A 453 25.15 4.16 4.68
CA GLY A 453 26.61 4.01 4.80
C GLY A 453 27.08 2.68 5.42
N GLN A 454 26.17 1.87 5.95
CA GLN A 454 26.45 0.60 6.64
C GLN A 454 25.81 -0.60 5.95
N LEU A 455 25.42 -0.46 4.69
CA LEU A 455 24.80 -1.55 3.92
C LEU A 455 25.85 -2.59 3.53
N ASN A 456 25.61 -3.84 3.88
CA ASN A 456 26.47 -4.98 3.50
C ASN A 456 25.88 -5.80 2.34
N LEU A 457 24.59 -5.65 2.08
CA LEU A 457 23.86 -6.35 1.04
C LEU A 457 22.95 -5.34 0.34
N VAL A 458 23.03 -5.27 -0.98
CA VAL A 458 22.12 -4.49 -1.81
C VAL A 458 21.35 -5.48 -2.67
N CYS A 459 20.07 -5.64 -2.36
CA CYS A 459 19.16 -6.41 -3.20
C CYS A 459 18.62 -5.47 -4.27
N PHE A 460 18.81 -5.83 -5.53
CA PHE A 460 18.20 -5.13 -6.64
C PHE A 460 16.96 -5.91 -7.07
N ASP A 461 15.85 -5.19 -7.24
CA ASP A 461 14.77 -5.70 -8.07
C ASP A 461 15.22 -5.64 -9.54
N LYS A 462 14.67 -6.50 -10.39
CA LYS A 462 15.04 -6.53 -11.81
C LYS A 462 14.27 -5.47 -12.58
N THR A 463 12.96 -5.62 -12.62
CA THR A 463 12.05 -4.80 -13.44
C THR A 463 11.90 -3.42 -12.81
N GLY A 464 12.00 -2.36 -13.62
CA GLY A 464 11.90 -0.97 -13.15
C GLY A 464 13.07 -0.48 -12.28
N THR A 465 14.11 -1.30 -12.10
CA THR A 465 15.33 -0.95 -11.33
C THR A 465 16.60 -1.22 -12.13
N LEU A 466 16.82 -2.47 -12.56
CA LEU A 466 17.97 -2.81 -13.41
C LEU A 466 17.63 -2.69 -14.90
N THR A 467 16.40 -3.05 -15.26
CA THR A 467 15.86 -2.87 -16.60
C THR A 467 14.89 -1.70 -16.62
N GLU A 468 14.79 -1.05 -17.78
CA GLU A 468 13.73 -0.09 -18.02
C GLU A 468 12.35 -0.76 -17.90
N ASP A 469 11.32 0.05 -17.63
CA ASP A 469 9.95 -0.42 -17.61
C ASP A 469 9.46 -0.65 -19.04
N GLY A 470 8.85 -1.81 -19.27
CA GLY A 470 8.30 -2.20 -20.57
C GLY A 470 9.08 -3.33 -21.24
N LEU A 471 8.62 -3.64 -22.44
CA LEU A 471 9.21 -4.65 -23.31
C LEU A 471 9.72 -3.95 -24.57
N ASP A 472 10.69 -4.56 -25.24
CA ASP A 472 11.11 -4.11 -26.56
C ASP A 472 11.23 -5.32 -27.49
N LEU A 473 10.89 -5.11 -28.76
CA LEU A 473 10.89 -6.20 -29.75
C LEU A 473 12.26 -6.26 -30.43
N TRP A 474 13.07 -7.25 -30.02
CA TRP A 474 14.40 -7.40 -30.58
C TRP A 474 14.39 -7.80 -32.07
N GLY A 475 13.51 -8.74 -32.45
CA GLY A 475 13.43 -9.21 -33.83
C GLY A 475 12.46 -10.36 -34.06
N VAL A 476 12.25 -10.68 -35.34
CA VAL A 476 11.46 -11.83 -35.80
C VAL A 476 12.35 -12.80 -36.56
N ILE A 477 12.20 -14.09 -36.28
CA ILE A 477 12.85 -15.18 -37.00
C ILE A 477 11.78 -15.89 -37.81
N LEU A 478 11.87 -15.79 -39.14
CA LEU A 478 10.97 -16.50 -40.03
C LEU A 478 11.47 -17.93 -40.24
N ALA A 479 10.55 -18.87 -40.34
CA ALA A 479 10.85 -20.23 -40.77
C ALA A 479 10.49 -20.35 -42.26
N GLU A 480 11.46 -20.79 -43.06
CA GLU A 480 11.26 -21.11 -44.47
C GLU A 480 11.74 -22.55 -44.70
N GLY A 481 10.82 -23.41 -45.11
CA GLY A 481 11.03 -24.85 -45.13
C GLY A 481 11.41 -25.39 -43.74
N GLN A 482 12.64 -25.88 -43.62
CA GLN A 482 13.18 -26.54 -42.42
C GLN A 482 14.15 -25.69 -41.61
N SER A 483 14.42 -24.47 -42.08
CA SER A 483 15.47 -23.62 -41.55
C SER A 483 14.90 -22.32 -41.02
N PHE A 484 15.50 -21.85 -39.93
CA PHE A 484 15.28 -20.49 -39.45
C PHE A 484 16.12 -19.53 -40.28
N GLN A 485 15.47 -18.49 -40.80
CA GLN A 485 16.13 -17.39 -41.50
C GLN A 485 16.91 -16.50 -40.53
N GLU A 486 17.72 -15.61 -41.06
CA GLU A 486 18.40 -14.60 -40.24
C GLU A 486 17.37 -13.72 -39.52
N ALA A 487 17.63 -13.42 -38.24
CA ALA A 487 16.72 -12.63 -37.42
C ALA A 487 16.59 -11.21 -37.98
N HIS A 488 15.37 -10.84 -38.36
CA HIS A 488 15.05 -9.46 -38.74
C HIS A 488 14.99 -8.61 -37.47
N ARG A 489 15.94 -7.67 -37.31
CA ARG A 489 16.06 -6.80 -36.12
C ARG A 489 15.39 -5.46 -36.32
N PHE A 490 14.44 -5.10 -35.45
CA PHE A 490 13.70 -3.84 -35.55
C PHE A 490 14.49 -2.61 -35.09
N SER A 491 15.48 -2.78 -34.22
CA SER A 491 16.29 -1.68 -33.67
C SER A 491 17.25 -1.02 -34.68
N SER A 492 17.49 -1.66 -35.83
CA SER A 492 18.57 -1.26 -36.77
C SER A 492 18.34 -1.68 -38.23
N GLY A 493 17.16 -2.22 -38.56
CA GLY A 493 16.83 -2.75 -39.89
C GLY A 493 15.78 -1.90 -40.64
N PRO A 494 15.59 -2.13 -41.95
CA PRO A 494 14.45 -1.58 -42.70
C PRO A 494 13.11 -2.12 -42.14
N PRO A 495 11.97 -1.47 -42.43
CA PRO A 495 10.66 -1.98 -42.02
C PRO A 495 10.44 -3.41 -42.54
N MET A 496 9.78 -4.23 -41.73
CA MET A 496 9.55 -5.64 -42.05
C MET A 496 8.74 -5.77 -43.36
N PRO A 497 9.19 -6.59 -44.33
CA PRO A 497 8.43 -6.85 -45.54
C PRO A 497 7.05 -7.43 -45.23
N TRP A 498 6.06 -7.08 -46.05
CA TRP A 498 4.71 -7.61 -45.90
C TRP A 498 4.67 -9.13 -46.12
N GLY A 499 4.03 -9.86 -45.20
CA GLY A 499 3.78 -11.28 -45.30
C GLY A 499 2.89 -11.82 -44.16
N PRO A 500 2.69 -13.14 -44.06
CA PRO A 500 1.82 -13.73 -43.04
C PRO A 500 2.25 -13.41 -41.60
N ALA A 501 3.56 -13.30 -41.35
CA ALA A 501 4.09 -12.95 -40.03
C ALA A 501 3.80 -11.49 -39.64
N SER A 502 3.97 -10.53 -40.57
CA SER A 502 3.63 -9.13 -40.32
C SER A 502 2.11 -8.95 -40.16
N ALA A 503 1.30 -9.66 -40.94
CA ALA A 503 -0.15 -9.67 -40.81
C ALA A 503 -0.60 -10.22 -39.44
N ALA A 504 0.02 -11.32 -38.98
CA ALA A 504 -0.23 -11.86 -37.65
C ALA A 504 0.16 -10.89 -36.54
N MET A 505 1.32 -10.21 -36.65
CA MET A 505 1.73 -9.16 -35.69
C MET A 505 0.77 -7.98 -35.66
N ALA A 506 0.26 -7.57 -36.83
CA ALA A 506 -0.67 -6.44 -36.95
C ALA A 506 -2.09 -6.75 -36.45
N CYS A 507 -2.55 -8.02 -36.49
CA CYS A 507 -3.93 -8.38 -36.14
C CYS A 507 -4.10 -9.18 -34.84
N CYS A 508 -3.13 -10.02 -34.46
CA CYS A 508 -3.23 -10.85 -33.26
C CYS A 508 -2.88 -10.05 -32.01
N HIS A 509 -3.68 -9.07 -31.63
CA HIS A 509 -3.44 -8.31 -30.40
C HIS A 509 -4.73 -7.89 -29.71
N SER A 510 -4.66 -7.54 -28.44
CA SER A 510 -5.79 -6.98 -27.68
C SER A 510 -5.69 -5.47 -27.47
N LEU A 511 -4.96 -4.78 -28.36
CA LEU A 511 -4.80 -3.33 -28.32
C LEU A 511 -6.11 -2.60 -28.65
N MET A 512 -6.24 -1.42 -28.06
CA MET A 512 -7.36 -0.52 -28.24
C MET A 512 -6.85 0.90 -28.43
N VAL A 513 -7.62 1.71 -29.14
CA VAL A 513 -7.34 3.15 -29.26
C VAL A 513 -8.10 3.88 -28.16
N LEU A 514 -7.37 4.61 -27.31
CA LEU A 514 -7.93 5.44 -26.26
C LEU A 514 -7.31 6.84 -26.35
N ASP A 515 -8.14 7.88 -26.44
CA ASP A 515 -7.72 9.28 -26.65
C ASP A 515 -6.76 9.45 -27.84
N GLY A 516 -6.98 8.70 -28.92
CA GLY A 516 -6.15 8.72 -30.13
C GLY A 516 -4.78 8.06 -29.98
N LYS A 517 -4.52 7.33 -28.89
CA LYS A 517 -3.30 6.54 -28.68
C LYS A 517 -3.62 5.06 -28.57
N VAL A 518 -2.79 4.23 -29.20
CA VAL A 518 -2.87 2.77 -29.05
C VAL A 518 -2.38 2.39 -27.65
N GLN A 519 -3.18 1.62 -26.93
CA GLN A 519 -2.89 1.14 -25.57
C GLN A 519 -3.28 -0.33 -25.44
N GLY A 520 -2.59 -1.04 -24.56
CA GLY A 520 -2.89 -2.43 -24.22
C GLY A 520 -1.66 -3.12 -23.61
N ASP A 521 -1.59 -4.44 -23.76
CA ASP A 521 -0.45 -5.22 -23.27
C ASP A 521 0.86 -4.72 -23.91
N PRO A 522 1.94 -4.47 -23.13
CA PRO A 522 3.17 -3.90 -23.66
C PRO A 522 3.86 -4.78 -24.71
N LEU A 523 3.71 -6.12 -24.64
CA LEU A 523 4.23 -7.02 -25.67
C LEU A 523 3.47 -6.81 -26.97
N ASP A 524 2.14 -6.78 -26.90
CA ASP A 524 1.27 -6.55 -28.03
C ASP A 524 1.53 -5.18 -28.66
N LEU A 525 1.71 -4.15 -27.81
CA LEU A 525 1.95 -2.78 -28.24
C LEU A 525 3.24 -2.68 -29.02
N LYS A 526 4.33 -3.25 -28.50
CA LYS A 526 5.65 -3.24 -29.16
C LYS A 526 5.66 -4.07 -30.43
N MET A 527 4.95 -5.20 -30.42
CA MET A 527 4.76 -6.02 -31.61
C MET A 527 4.01 -5.26 -32.71
N PHE A 528 2.96 -4.50 -32.35
CA PHE A 528 2.19 -3.71 -33.28
C PHE A 528 2.95 -2.47 -33.78
N GLU A 529 3.58 -1.71 -32.88
CA GLU A 529 4.45 -0.56 -33.21
C GLU A 529 5.54 -0.94 -34.21
N ALA A 530 6.15 -2.12 -34.05
CA ALA A 530 7.18 -2.63 -34.94
C ALA A 530 6.70 -2.91 -36.38
N THR A 531 5.39 -3.06 -36.60
CA THR A 531 4.83 -3.20 -37.94
C THR A 531 4.69 -1.86 -38.66
N HIS A 532 4.67 -0.74 -37.93
CA HIS A 532 4.28 0.59 -38.42
C HIS A 532 2.85 0.65 -39.01
N TRP A 533 1.97 -0.25 -38.56
CA TRP A 533 0.54 -0.20 -38.89
C TRP A 533 -0.20 0.70 -37.89
N GLU A 534 -1.34 1.23 -38.32
CA GLU A 534 -2.19 2.10 -37.53
C GLU A 534 -3.56 1.46 -37.28
N LEU A 535 -4.05 1.64 -36.06
CA LEU A 535 -5.38 1.21 -35.64
C LEU A 535 -6.39 2.30 -35.92
N VAL A 536 -7.35 2.02 -36.79
CA VAL A 536 -8.43 2.96 -37.13
C VAL A 536 -9.68 2.57 -36.35
N ASP A 537 -10.16 3.50 -35.54
CA ASP A 537 -11.43 3.34 -34.84
C ASP A 537 -12.59 3.57 -35.82
N SER A 538 -13.32 2.51 -36.15
CA SER A 538 -14.45 2.55 -37.10
C SER A 538 -15.65 3.35 -36.60
N ALA A 539 -15.59 3.94 -35.40
CA ALA A 539 -16.65 4.77 -34.81
C ALA A 539 -17.02 6.05 -35.60
N GLY A 540 -16.38 6.36 -36.74
CA GLY A 540 -16.63 7.56 -37.54
C GLY A 540 -16.84 7.37 -39.05
N GLY A 541 -16.86 6.16 -39.58
CA GLY A 541 -16.98 5.90 -41.03
C GLY A 541 -18.39 5.50 -41.47
N GLU A 542 -19.03 6.30 -42.33
CA GLU A 542 -20.33 5.96 -42.93
C GLU A 542 -20.24 4.62 -43.70
N GLY A 543 -20.93 3.59 -43.21
CA GLY A 543 -21.29 2.39 -43.98
C GLY A 543 -20.68 1.03 -43.58
N GLY A 544 -19.85 0.97 -42.54
CA GLY A 544 -19.33 -0.31 -42.00
C GLY A 544 -20.11 -0.82 -40.77
N PRO A 545 -20.14 -2.13 -40.49
CA PRO A 545 -20.68 -2.64 -39.22
C PRO A 545 -19.92 -2.03 -38.03
N ALA A 546 -20.66 -1.49 -37.07
CA ALA A 546 -20.18 -0.58 -36.02
C ALA A 546 -19.19 -1.14 -34.98
N ASP A 547 -18.63 -2.33 -35.17
CA ASP A 547 -17.86 -3.05 -34.14
C ASP A 547 -16.59 -3.74 -34.69
N VAL A 548 -16.15 -3.43 -35.91
CA VAL A 548 -14.99 -4.08 -36.54
C VAL A 548 -13.75 -3.21 -36.40
N LEU A 549 -12.75 -3.73 -35.68
CA LEU A 549 -11.42 -3.13 -35.56
C LEU A 549 -10.71 -3.25 -36.92
N VAL A 550 -10.29 -2.12 -37.49
CA VAL A 550 -9.58 -2.10 -38.78
C VAL A 550 -8.16 -1.63 -38.54
N VAL A 551 -7.19 -2.40 -39.02
CA VAL A 551 -5.77 -2.01 -39.03
C VAL A 551 -5.34 -1.70 -40.46
N GLN A 552 -4.62 -0.60 -40.63
CA GLN A 552 -4.19 -0.09 -41.94
C GLN A 552 -2.67 0.15 -41.94
N PRO A 553 -1.99 0.04 -43.09
CA PRO A 553 -0.57 0.37 -43.17
C PRO A 553 -0.36 1.87 -42.92
N GLY A 554 0.53 2.20 -41.98
CA GLY A 554 0.93 3.58 -41.71
C GLY A 554 1.94 4.13 -42.74
N PRO A 555 2.33 5.40 -42.63
CA PRO A 555 3.22 6.05 -43.60
C PRO A 555 4.65 5.49 -43.63
N GLU A 556 5.09 4.86 -42.54
CA GLU A 556 6.42 4.26 -42.39
C GLU A 556 6.42 2.73 -42.59
N ALA A 557 5.25 2.14 -42.86
CA ALA A 557 5.15 0.72 -43.18
C ALA A 557 5.79 0.42 -44.54
N ALA A 558 6.27 -0.82 -44.72
CA ALA A 558 6.69 -1.32 -46.02
C ALA A 558 5.52 -1.22 -47.03
N GLU A 559 5.80 -1.09 -48.33
CA GLU A 559 4.74 -1.03 -49.35
C GLU A 559 3.88 -2.30 -49.30
N VAL A 560 2.56 -2.13 -49.10
CA VAL A 560 1.59 -3.22 -48.98
C VAL A 560 0.55 -3.12 -50.10
N PRO A 561 0.18 -4.23 -50.75
CA PRO A 561 -0.85 -4.23 -51.80
C PRO A 561 -2.30 -4.11 -51.28
N LEU A 562 -2.50 -4.03 -49.96
CA LEU A 562 -3.78 -4.08 -49.28
C LEU A 562 -4.15 -2.72 -48.66
N LYS A 563 -5.44 -2.41 -48.57
CA LYS A 563 -5.91 -1.20 -47.85
C LYS A 563 -5.89 -1.37 -46.33
N GLY A 564 -5.97 -2.61 -45.85
CA GLY A 564 -5.96 -2.92 -44.42
C GLY A 564 -6.52 -4.33 -44.14
N LEU A 565 -6.57 -4.67 -42.85
CA LEU A 565 -7.17 -5.89 -42.33
C LEU A 565 -8.31 -5.53 -41.38
N ALA A 566 -9.48 -6.13 -41.60
CA ALA A 566 -10.65 -6.02 -40.74
C ALA A 566 -10.71 -7.21 -39.78
N VAL A 567 -10.61 -6.97 -38.47
CA VAL A 567 -10.72 -8.01 -37.44
C VAL A 567 -12.19 -8.31 -37.17
N LEU A 568 -12.67 -9.41 -37.72
CA LEU A 568 -14.07 -9.84 -37.60
C LEU A 568 -14.38 -10.43 -36.23
N ARG A 569 -13.43 -11.19 -35.66
CA ARG A 569 -13.61 -11.81 -34.34
C ARG A 569 -12.28 -12.05 -33.65
N GLN A 570 -12.25 -11.75 -32.36
CA GLN A 570 -11.08 -11.96 -31.52
C GLN A 570 -11.38 -12.93 -30.38
N PHE A 571 -10.46 -13.86 -30.16
CA PHE A 571 -10.40 -14.72 -28.98
C PHE A 571 -9.14 -14.31 -28.19
N PRO A 572 -9.30 -13.60 -27.05
CA PRO A 572 -8.16 -13.04 -26.32
C PRO A 572 -7.27 -14.12 -25.72
N PHE A 573 -6.06 -13.73 -25.32
CA PHE A 573 -5.09 -14.65 -24.74
C PHE A 573 -5.60 -15.25 -23.44
N SER A 574 -5.61 -16.58 -23.37
CA SER A 574 -5.93 -17.33 -22.16
C SER A 574 -4.68 -18.06 -21.67
N SER A 575 -4.28 -17.84 -20.41
CA SER A 575 -3.15 -18.53 -19.77
C SER A 575 -3.34 -20.04 -19.72
N ALA A 576 -4.58 -20.50 -19.51
CA ALA A 576 -4.92 -21.92 -19.52
C ALA A 576 -4.79 -22.56 -20.92
N LEU A 577 -5.04 -21.80 -21.98
CA LEU A 577 -4.93 -22.25 -23.37
C LEU A 577 -3.58 -21.91 -24.01
N GLN A 578 -2.79 -21.05 -23.35
CA GLN A 578 -1.52 -20.46 -23.74
C GLN A 578 -1.50 -19.87 -25.16
N ARG A 579 -2.63 -19.34 -25.64
CA ARG A 579 -2.77 -18.78 -27.00
C ARG A 579 -3.89 -17.77 -27.11
N MET A 580 -3.86 -17.00 -28.19
CA MET A 580 -4.96 -16.18 -28.71
C MET A 580 -5.15 -16.41 -30.21
N THR A 581 -6.34 -16.10 -30.72
CA THR A 581 -6.70 -16.31 -32.13
C THR A 581 -7.58 -15.18 -32.64
N VAL A 582 -7.34 -14.76 -33.87
CA VAL A 582 -8.08 -13.69 -34.51
C VAL A 582 -8.53 -14.15 -35.89
N VAL A 583 -9.79 -13.87 -36.22
CA VAL A 583 -10.35 -14.04 -37.56
C VAL A 583 -10.35 -12.67 -38.20
N ALA A 584 -9.54 -12.50 -39.25
CA ALA A 584 -9.36 -11.23 -39.95
C ALA A 584 -9.72 -11.38 -41.43
N GLN A 585 -10.09 -10.28 -42.07
CA GLN A 585 -10.41 -10.22 -43.50
C GLN A 585 -9.56 -9.16 -44.19
N GLU A 586 -8.93 -9.52 -45.30
CA GLU A 586 -8.21 -8.60 -46.16
C GLU A 586 -9.16 -7.61 -46.87
N LEU A 587 -8.75 -6.35 -46.97
CA LEU A 587 -9.51 -5.30 -47.66
C LEU A 587 -8.78 -4.87 -48.94
N PRO A 588 -9.22 -5.30 -50.15
CA PRO A 588 -10.21 -6.34 -50.46
C PRO A 588 -9.59 -7.75 -50.56
N GLY A 589 -10.27 -8.77 -50.05
CA GLY A 589 -9.77 -10.16 -50.14
C GLY A 589 -10.50 -11.16 -49.26
N ASP A 590 -9.85 -12.32 -49.09
CA ASP A 590 -10.35 -13.48 -48.37
C ASP A 590 -10.16 -13.34 -46.84
N GLY A 591 -10.92 -14.16 -46.11
CA GLY A 591 -10.80 -14.28 -44.66
C GLY A 591 -9.63 -15.20 -44.27
N GLN A 592 -8.80 -14.76 -43.33
CA GLN A 592 -7.70 -15.52 -42.77
C GLN A 592 -7.83 -15.63 -41.25
N VAL A 593 -7.22 -16.67 -40.69
CA VAL A 593 -7.18 -16.90 -39.25
C VAL A 593 -5.73 -16.85 -38.80
N PHE A 594 -5.46 -15.95 -37.85
CA PHE A 594 -4.14 -15.79 -37.26
C PHE A 594 -4.15 -16.27 -35.80
N MET A 595 -3.06 -16.88 -35.36
CA MET A 595 -2.88 -17.37 -34.00
C MET A 595 -1.51 -16.95 -33.49
N LYS A 596 -1.44 -16.58 -32.20
CA LYS A 596 -0.17 -16.44 -31.48
C LYS A 596 -0.29 -17.03 -30.07
N GLY A 597 0.81 -17.53 -29.53
CA GLY A 597 0.81 -18.19 -28.23
C GLY A 597 2.17 -18.80 -27.88
N ALA A 598 2.19 -19.66 -26.87
CA ALA A 598 3.36 -20.43 -26.51
C ALA A 598 3.82 -21.29 -27.71
N PRO A 599 5.12 -21.34 -28.04
CA PRO A 599 5.62 -22.02 -29.24
C PRO A 599 5.14 -23.46 -29.37
N GLU A 600 5.17 -24.23 -28.27
CA GLU A 600 4.72 -25.62 -28.20
C GLU A 600 3.23 -25.79 -28.49
N MET A 601 2.41 -24.83 -28.03
CA MET A 601 0.97 -24.87 -28.24
C MET A 601 0.62 -24.48 -29.67
N VAL A 602 1.25 -23.45 -30.23
CA VAL A 602 1.03 -23.08 -31.64
C VAL A 602 1.49 -24.22 -32.55
N ALA A 603 2.66 -24.80 -32.29
CA ALA A 603 3.19 -25.94 -33.06
C ALA A 603 2.24 -27.13 -33.09
N SER A 604 1.46 -27.39 -32.02
CA SER A 604 0.48 -28.48 -31.99
C SER A 604 -0.68 -28.33 -32.99
N PHE A 605 -0.95 -27.11 -33.45
CA PHE A 605 -1.97 -26.82 -34.47
C PHE A 605 -1.40 -26.73 -35.89
N CYS A 606 -0.08 -26.73 -36.04
CA CYS A 606 0.59 -26.65 -37.34
C CYS A 606 0.74 -28.05 -37.95
N GLN A 607 0.39 -28.19 -39.24
CA GLN A 607 0.69 -29.42 -39.96
C GLN A 607 2.15 -29.37 -40.48
N PRO A 608 2.96 -30.42 -40.26
CA PRO A 608 4.33 -30.48 -40.77
C PRO A 608 4.42 -30.37 -42.29
N GLU A 609 3.37 -30.83 -42.98
CA GLU A 609 3.28 -30.93 -44.45
C GLU A 609 2.96 -29.60 -45.14
N THR A 610 2.49 -28.60 -44.39
CA THR A 610 2.25 -27.23 -44.90
C THR A 610 3.52 -26.36 -44.94
N GLY A 611 4.66 -26.89 -44.50
CA GLY A 611 5.99 -26.36 -44.85
C GLY A 611 6.57 -27.21 -45.99
N GLU A 612 7.20 -26.58 -47.00
CA GLU A 612 7.81 -27.31 -48.12
C GLU A 612 8.83 -28.37 -47.65
N PRO A 613 8.91 -29.54 -48.33
CA PRO A 613 9.42 -30.78 -47.77
C PRO A 613 10.92 -30.79 -47.46
N LEU A 614 11.22 -31.58 -46.44
CA LEU A 614 12.49 -31.66 -45.74
C LEU A 614 13.51 -32.57 -46.45
N ALA A 615 14.40 -32.01 -47.26
CA ALA A 615 15.59 -32.73 -47.74
C ALA A 615 16.79 -32.54 -46.80
N GLY A 616 16.94 -33.47 -45.85
CA GLY A 616 18.23 -33.83 -45.21
C GLY A 616 18.84 -32.84 -44.21
N ILE A 617 18.51 -33.00 -42.92
CA ILE A 617 19.35 -32.46 -41.85
C ILE A 617 20.38 -33.52 -41.44
N ALA A 618 21.64 -33.27 -41.81
CA ALA A 618 22.78 -33.82 -41.10
C ALA A 618 22.84 -33.20 -39.70
N GLN A 619 22.93 -34.08 -38.69
CA GLN A 619 23.13 -33.71 -37.30
C GLN A 619 24.40 -32.87 -37.15
N HIS A 620 24.26 -31.61 -36.72
CA HIS A 620 25.36 -30.86 -36.11
C HIS A 620 25.15 -30.77 -34.59
N PRO A 621 26.24 -30.84 -33.80
CA PRO A 621 26.19 -31.03 -32.35
C PRO A 621 25.80 -29.74 -31.62
N PRO A 622 25.36 -29.84 -30.35
CA PRO A 622 24.94 -28.68 -29.56
C PRO A 622 26.11 -27.71 -29.32
N CYS A 623 25.88 -26.43 -29.60
CA CYS A 623 26.77 -25.35 -29.19
C CYS A 623 26.75 -25.23 -27.65
N PRO A 624 27.91 -25.10 -26.99
CA PRO A 624 27.99 -24.94 -25.55
C PRO A 624 27.77 -23.46 -25.20
N LEU A 625 26.66 -23.14 -24.55
CA LEU A 625 26.52 -21.88 -23.84
C LEU A 625 26.44 -22.19 -22.35
N GLY A 626 27.61 -22.19 -21.73
CA GLY A 626 27.79 -21.81 -20.34
C GLY A 626 28.34 -20.39 -20.29
N MET A 627 27.56 -19.47 -19.71
CA MET A 627 27.96 -18.54 -18.66
C MET A 627 26.69 -18.00 -18.00
#